data_AF-A0A1Y5IHU3-F1
#
_entry.id   AF-A0A1Y5IHU3-F1
#
_cell.length_a   1.000
_cell.length_b   1.000
_cell.length_c   1.000
_cell.angle_alpha   90.00
_cell.angle_beta   90.00
_cell.angle_gamma   90.00
#
_symmetry.space_group_name_H-M   'P 1'
#
loop_
_entity.id
_entity.type
_entity.pdbx_description
1 polymer ?
#
loop_
_entity_poly.entity_id
_entity_poly.type
_entity_poly.pdbx_seq_one_letter_code
_entity_poly.pdbx_strand_id
1 'polypeptide(L)'
;MNASLERATTEKEAHSNAQERAVASSPSSSERRRTLLVFDLNGLFVERVKGTVFAPLKESDDDARDDDDMNGPISSRTRNATTRRAIVTPDFKCANTNCFIRRFASEFIEWCHERFEVAVWSSAMEVNTNIMVNNVWREQRDKLAFILSQEHCATAGTMRTSDGRGIKPKFLKELSVVWEKFGVQRGYDATNTLLIDDSHYKVLRNPPNTAIHPAPFTVATRDFDIGLSASGSLRTYLEKLFQATGSVPDFVKANPFVDSGNLDEASAVAAMGAELAAMRVGEKMQTEPKPKTTQTVGKVYPKPKSIATQTTLLSKTESTDKVAR
;
A
#
# COMPACT_ATOMS: atom_id res chain seq x y z
N MET A 1 -48.32 -16.52 -58.50
CA MET A 1 -48.02 -16.63 -57.05
C MET A 1 -46.56 -17.01 -56.80
N ASN A 2 -46.03 -18.07 -57.44
CA ASN A 2 -44.69 -18.64 -57.15
C ASN A 2 -43.53 -17.61 -57.12
N ALA A 3 -43.42 -16.73 -58.12
CA ALA A 3 -42.32 -15.76 -58.22
C ALA A 3 -42.21 -14.75 -57.04
N SER A 4 -43.26 -14.62 -56.22
CA SER A 4 -43.21 -13.80 -54.99
C SER A 4 -42.63 -14.57 -53.80
N LEU A 5 -42.76 -15.91 -53.76
CA LEU A 5 -42.16 -16.74 -52.72
C LEU A 5 -40.64 -16.89 -52.94
N GLU A 6 -40.20 -17.08 -54.19
CA GLU A 6 -38.78 -17.26 -54.53
C GLU A 6 -37.91 -16.03 -54.21
N ARG A 7 -38.48 -14.82 -54.30
CA ARG A 7 -37.82 -13.59 -53.83
C ARG A 7 -37.78 -13.53 -52.30
N ALA A 8 -38.90 -13.83 -51.65
CA ALA A 8 -38.99 -13.82 -50.19
C ALA A 8 -38.11 -14.88 -49.50
N THR A 9 -37.75 -15.98 -50.18
CA THR A 9 -36.74 -16.94 -49.69
C THR A 9 -35.32 -16.43 -49.91
N THR A 10 -34.98 -15.99 -51.12
CA THR A 10 -33.61 -15.53 -51.44
C THR A 10 -33.19 -14.28 -50.65
N GLU A 11 -34.09 -13.32 -50.41
CA GLU A 11 -33.81 -12.16 -49.54
C GLU A 11 -33.56 -12.56 -48.07
N LYS A 12 -34.21 -13.64 -47.61
CA LYS A 12 -34.11 -14.15 -46.23
C LYS A 12 -32.83 -14.98 -46.03
N GLU A 13 -32.45 -15.78 -47.03
CA GLU A 13 -31.16 -16.48 -47.07
C GLU A 13 -29.98 -15.50 -47.18
N ALA A 14 -30.13 -14.41 -47.95
CA ALA A 14 -29.14 -13.34 -48.02
C ALA A 14 -28.97 -12.63 -46.67
N HIS A 15 -30.06 -12.32 -45.96
CA HIS A 15 -30.00 -11.76 -44.60
C HIS A 15 -29.35 -12.73 -43.61
N SER A 16 -29.71 -14.02 -43.65
CA SER A 16 -29.11 -15.03 -42.76
C SER A 16 -27.60 -15.12 -42.97
N ASN A 17 -27.14 -15.24 -44.22
CA ASN A 17 -25.71 -15.29 -44.55
C ASN A 17 -24.97 -13.99 -44.19
N ALA A 18 -25.60 -12.82 -44.34
CA ALA A 18 -25.02 -11.55 -43.92
C ALA A 18 -24.88 -11.47 -42.39
N GLN A 19 -25.88 -11.97 -41.65
CA GLN A 19 -25.90 -11.95 -40.20
C GLN A 19 -24.93 -12.99 -39.59
N GLU A 20 -24.79 -14.18 -40.18
CA GLU A 20 -23.74 -15.14 -39.81
C GLU A 20 -22.34 -14.60 -40.11
N ARG A 21 -22.12 -13.93 -41.25
CA ARG A 21 -20.84 -13.27 -41.55
C ARG A 21 -20.53 -12.11 -40.60
N ALA A 22 -21.53 -11.36 -40.15
CA ALA A 22 -21.36 -10.34 -39.13
C ALA A 22 -20.95 -10.96 -37.78
N VAL A 23 -21.62 -12.02 -37.34
CA VAL A 23 -21.25 -12.76 -36.11
C VAL A 23 -19.84 -13.33 -36.22
N ALA A 24 -19.48 -13.94 -37.35
CA ALA A 24 -18.15 -14.48 -37.63
C ALA A 24 -17.04 -13.42 -37.80
N SER A 25 -17.39 -12.13 -37.92
CA SER A 25 -16.44 -11.01 -37.90
C SER A 25 -16.14 -10.47 -36.49
N SER A 26 -16.79 -11.03 -35.46
CA SER A 26 -16.41 -10.78 -34.07
C SER A 26 -15.00 -11.36 -33.85
N PRO A 27 -13.98 -10.57 -33.45
CA PRO A 27 -12.67 -11.12 -33.17
C PRO A 27 -12.78 -12.16 -32.06
N SER A 28 -12.09 -13.27 -32.25
CA SER A 28 -12.07 -14.36 -31.28
C SER A 28 -11.57 -13.88 -29.91
N SER A 29 -11.90 -14.58 -28.82
CA SER A 29 -11.38 -14.24 -27.48
C SER A 29 -9.85 -14.27 -27.41
N SER A 30 -9.18 -14.94 -28.35
CA SER A 30 -7.72 -14.96 -28.54
C SER A 30 -7.12 -13.75 -29.27
N GLU A 31 -7.92 -12.87 -29.90
CA GLU A 31 -7.41 -11.72 -30.66
C GLU A 31 -7.51 -10.38 -29.93
N ARG A 32 -8.20 -10.30 -28.78
CA ARG A 32 -8.19 -9.10 -27.94
C ARG A 32 -6.80 -8.95 -27.30
N ARG A 33 -5.93 -8.10 -27.90
CA ARG A 33 -4.61 -7.71 -27.35
C ARG A 33 -4.75 -7.46 -25.85
N ARG A 34 -4.06 -8.25 -25.02
CA ARG A 34 -4.20 -8.15 -23.55
C ARG A 34 -3.74 -6.77 -23.11
N THR A 35 -4.46 -6.19 -22.15
CA THR A 35 -4.02 -4.93 -21.52
C THR A 35 -2.81 -5.23 -20.65
N LEU A 36 -1.76 -4.41 -20.79
CA LEU A 36 -0.56 -4.44 -19.96
C LEU A 36 -0.77 -3.56 -18.73
N LEU A 37 -0.65 -4.13 -17.54
CA LEU A 37 -0.53 -3.40 -16.29
C LEU A 37 0.95 -3.28 -15.90
N VAL A 38 1.44 -2.05 -15.79
CA VAL A 38 2.79 -1.74 -15.30
C VAL A 38 2.69 -1.20 -13.88
N PHE A 39 3.15 -1.96 -12.89
CA PHE A 39 3.03 -1.62 -11.46
C PHE A 39 4.32 -1.02 -10.88
N ASP A 40 4.23 0.00 -10.02
CA ASP A 40 5.30 0.24 -9.02
C ASP A 40 5.22 -0.80 -7.87
N LEU A 41 6.30 -0.87 -7.10
CA LEU A 41 6.43 -1.72 -5.92
C LEU A 41 6.24 -0.91 -4.63
N ASN A 42 7.11 0.09 -4.41
CA ASN A 42 7.19 0.79 -3.13
C ASN A 42 6.06 1.81 -3.00
N GLY A 43 5.17 1.61 -2.02
CA GLY A 43 3.95 2.39 -1.83
C GLY A 43 2.72 1.80 -2.54
N LEU A 44 2.88 0.72 -3.33
CA LEU A 44 1.74 0.02 -3.94
C LEU A 44 1.55 -1.40 -3.39
N PHE A 45 2.63 -2.19 -3.31
CA PHE A 45 2.65 -3.56 -2.80
C PHE A 45 3.53 -3.75 -1.55
N VAL A 46 4.48 -2.84 -1.31
CA VAL A 46 5.44 -2.94 -0.21
C VAL A 46 5.80 -1.55 0.32
N GLU A 47 5.97 -1.39 1.63
CA GLU A 47 6.67 -0.22 2.21
C GLU A 47 8.07 -0.62 2.68
N ARG A 48 9.06 0.25 2.45
CA ARG A 48 10.44 0.12 2.93
C ARG A 48 10.77 1.14 3.99
N VAL A 49 10.90 0.70 5.25
CA VAL A 49 11.25 1.56 6.40
C VAL A 49 12.75 1.42 6.71
N LYS A 50 13.46 2.55 6.86
CA LYS A 50 14.86 2.58 7.29
C LYS A 50 15.00 2.47 8.81
N GLY A 51 15.98 1.70 9.28
CA GLY A 51 16.43 1.70 10.68
C GLY A 51 15.83 0.57 11.54
N THR A 52 15.54 0.87 12.80
CA THR A 52 14.91 -0.08 13.73
C THR A 52 13.48 -0.42 13.30
N VAL A 53 12.99 -1.56 13.76
CA VAL A 53 11.69 -2.14 13.37
C VAL A 53 10.55 -1.14 13.57
N PHE A 54 9.60 -1.10 12.63
CA PHE A 54 8.43 -0.24 12.74
C PHE A 54 7.55 -0.69 13.91
N ALA A 55 6.96 0.28 14.60
CA ALA A 55 5.98 0.00 15.64
C ALA A 55 4.84 1.03 15.57
N PRO A 56 3.61 0.59 15.25
CA PRO A 56 2.42 1.40 15.46
C PRO A 56 2.25 1.67 16.96
N LEU A 57 1.46 2.69 17.28
CA LEU A 57 0.82 2.77 18.58
C LEU A 57 -0.28 1.72 18.59
N LYS A 58 -0.16 0.70 19.46
CA LYS A 58 -1.33 -0.06 19.89
C LYS A 58 -1.90 0.64 21.12
N GLU A 59 -3.21 0.80 21.20
CA GLU A 59 -3.84 1.11 22.48
C GLU A 59 -3.60 -0.07 23.44
N SER A 60 -3.38 0.25 24.71
CA SER A 60 -3.12 -0.74 25.76
C SER A 60 -4.43 -1.28 26.28
N ASP A 61 -4.82 -2.44 25.78
CA ASP A 61 -5.60 -3.39 26.58
C ASP A 61 -4.69 -3.81 27.74
N ASP A 62 -4.88 -3.20 28.91
CA ASP A 62 -4.31 -3.68 30.17
C ASP A 62 -4.98 -5.02 30.56
N ASP A 63 -4.37 -5.73 31.51
CA ASP A 63 -4.87 -6.98 32.14
C ASP A 63 -4.78 -8.30 31.35
N ALA A 64 -3.54 -8.71 31.03
CA ALA A 64 -3.09 -10.09 31.24
C ALA A 64 -1.61 -10.12 31.68
N ARG A 65 -1.27 -10.96 32.66
CA ARG A 65 0.13 -11.21 33.10
C ARG A 65 0.45 -12.68 32.98
N ASP A 66 1.52 -12.98 32.25
CA ASP A 66 2.33 -14.19 32.41
C ASP A 66 3.80 -13.72 32.48
N ASP A 67 4.44 -13.94 33.63
CA ASP A 67 5.72 -13.30 33.99
C ASP A 67 6.99 -14.10 33.58
N ASP A 68 6.82 -15.19 32.81
CA ASP A 68 7.86 -16.23 32.65
C ASP A 68 8.88 -16.05 31.49
N ASP A 69 8.65 -15.20 30.47
CA ASP A 69 9.66 -14.93 29.42
C ASP A 69 10.47 -13.64 29.69
N MET A 70 11.36 -13.73 30.68
CA MET A 70 12.17 -12.61 31.19
C MET A 70 13.64 -12.61 30.70
N ASN A 71 13.95 -13.23 29.55
CA ASN A 71 15.35 -13.38 29.09
C ASN A 71 15.68 -12.85 27.67
N GLY A 72 14.75 -12.16 27.01
CA GLY A 72 15.05 -11.39 25.80
C GLY A 72 15.92 -10.15 26.07
N PRO A 73 16.76 -9.69 25.12
CA PRO A 73 17.69 -8.55 25.31
C PRO A 73 16.98 -7.18 25.26
N ILE A 74 16.08 -6.94 26.22
CA ILE A 74 15.29 -5.70 26.34
C ILE A 74 16.01 -4.71 27.26
N SER A 75 16.22 -3.49 26.77
CA SER A 75 16.83 -2.39 27.55
C SER A 75 16.02 -2.11 28.82
N SER A 76 16.70 -1.96 29.96
CA SER A 76 16.07 -1.65 31.24
C SER A 76 15.24 -0.37 31.25
N ARG A 77 15.49 0.55 30.30
CA ARG A 77 14.77 1.84 30.15
C ARG A 77 13.31 1.71 29.69
N THR A 78 12.87 0.58 29.16
CA THR A 78 11.51 0.39 28.63
C THR A 78 10.62 -0.54 29.44
N ARG A 79 11.08 -1.04 30.61
CA ARG A 79 10.33 -2.04 31.41
C ARG A 79 8.97 -1.55 31.93
N ASN A 80 8.82 -0.25 32.18
CA ASN A 80 7.62 0.35 32.79
C ASN A 80 6.85 1.30 31.84
N ALA A 81 6.95 1.10 30.52
CA ALA A 81 6.21 1.91 29.55
C ALA A 81 4.80 1.34 29.32
N THR A 82 3.77 2.04 29.81
CA THR A 82 2.35 1.64 29.68
C THR A 82 1.94 1.41 28.22
N THR A 83 2.42 2.24 27.29
CA THR A 83 2.21 2.04 25.85
C THR A 83 3.33 1.18 25.25
N ARG A 84 3.20 -0.15 25.32
CA ARG A 84 4.10 -1.07 24.60
C ARG A 84 3.86 -0.96 23.09
N ARG A 85 4.76 -0.24 22.41
CA ARG A 85 4.93 -0.25 20.95
C ARG A 85 4.95 -1.70 20.42
N ALA A 86 3.91 -2.09 19.69
CA ALA A 86 3.85 -3.40 19.05
C ALA A 86 4.91 -3.48 17.95
N ILE A 87 5.87 -4.39 18.07
CA ILE A 87 6.97 -4.52 17.10
C ILE A 87 6.44 -5.31 15.90
N VAL A 88 6.17 -4.62 14.79
CA VAL A 88 5.70 -5.30 13.56
C VAL A 88 6.90 -5.93 12.87
N THR A 89 6.99 -7.27 12.93
CA THR A 89 8.01 -8.04 12.23
C THR A 89 7.97 -7.76 10.73
N PRO A 90 9.10 -7.42 10.08
CA PRO A 90 9.12 -7.21 8.64
C PRO A 90 9.12 -8.53 7.89
N ASP A 91 8.36 -8.57 6.79
CA ASP A 91 8.20 -9.75 5.95
C ASP A 91 9.52 -10.12 5.24
N PHE A 92 10.36 -9.13 4.92
CA PHE A 92 11.73 -9.33 4.44
C PHE A 92 12.62 -8.09 4.67
N LYS A 93 13.90 -8.16 4.26
CA LYS A 93 14.83 -7.02 4.23
C LYS A 93 15.33 -6.73 2.82
N CYS A 94 15.50 -5.45 2.50
CA CYS A 94 16.06 -4.99 1.24
C CYS A 94 17.13 -3.92 1.55
N ALA A 95 18.40 -4.23 1.28
CA ALA A 95 19.56 -3.44 1.72
C ALA A 95 19.46 -3.03 3.21
N ASN A 96 19.42 -1.72 3.51
CA ASN A 96 19.27 -1.17 4.86
C ASN A 96 17.83 -0.81 5.24
N THR A 97 16.84 -1.43 4.60
CA THR A 97 15.41 -1.25 4.88
C THR A 97 14.72 -2.55 5.29
N ASN A 98 13.84 -2.44 6.27
CA ASN A 98 12.84 -3.44 6.62
C ASN A 98 11.66 -3.28 5.65
N CYS A 99 11.19 -4.38 5.08
CA CYS A 99 10.14 -4.39 4.07
C CYS A 99 8.85 -5.00 4.64
N PHE A 100 7.73 -4.32 4.41
CA PHE A 100 6.40 -4.74 4.83
C PHE A 100 5.52 -4.92 3.61
N ILE A 101 4.96 -6.12 3.41
CA ILE A 101 4.08 -6.42 2.27
C ILE A 101 2.66 -5.93 2.60
N ARG A 102 1.96 -5.38 1.60
CA ARG A 102 0.56 -4.95 1.69
C ARG A 102 -0.38 -6.17 1.79
N ARG A 103 -1.47 -6.05 2.55
CA ARG A 103 -2.49 -7.11 2.61
C ARG A 103 -3.05 -7.43 1.22
N PHE A 104 -3.45 -8.68 1.02
CA PHE A 104 -4.06 -9.19 -0.21
C PHE A 104 -3.16 -9.13 -1.47
N ALA A 105 -1.86 -8.85 -1.32
CA ALA A 105 -0.95 -8.70 -2.45
C ALA A 105 -0.81 -9.98 -3.29
N SER A 106 -0.77 -11.16 -2.67
CA SER A 106 -0.61 -12.45 -3.39
C SER A 106 -1.84 -12.75 -4.24
N GLU A 107 -3.01 -12.67 -3.62
CA GLU A 107 -4.31 -12.95 -4.22
C GLU A 107 -4.71 -11.92 -5.28
N PHE A 108 -4.19 -10.69 -5.19
CA PHE A 108 -4.30 -9.66 -6.20
C PHE A 108 -3.36 -9.93 -7.39
N ILE A 109 -2.11 -10.31 -7.15
CA ILE A 109 -1.12 -10.62 -8.20
C ILE A 109 -1.57 -11.81 -9.05
N GLU A 110 -2.11 -12.85 -8.42
CA GLU A 110 -2.68 -14.01 -9.12
C GLU A 110 -3.89 -13.61 -9.98
N TRP A 111 -4.85 -12.91 -9.38
CA TRP A 111 -6.03 -12.38 -10.09
C TRP A 111 -5.68 -11.45 -11.26
N CYS A 112 -4.60 -10.67 -11.15
CA CYS A 112 -4.08 -9.87 -12.25
C CYS A 112 -3.52 -10.72 -13.39
N HIS A 113 -2.66 -11.71 -13.10
CA HIS A 113 -2.07 -12.59 -14.10
C HIS A 113 -3.10 -13.46 -14.86
N GLU A 114 -4.24 -13.76 -14.24
CA GLU A 114 -5.37 -14.40 -14.93
C GLU A 114 -5.94 -13.53 -16.07
N ARG A 115 -5.98 -12.20 -15.89
CA ARG A 115 -6.72 -11.25 -16.74
C ARG A 115 -5.84 -10.45 -17.69
N PHE A 116 -4.69 -10.01 -17.21
CA PHE A 116 -3.82 -9.02 -17.85
C PHE A 116 -2.46 -9.62 -18.22
N GLU A 117 -1.70 -8.91 -19.05
CA GLU A 117 -0.25 -9.01 -18.97
C GLU A 117 0.26 -8.07 -17.88
N VAL A 118 1.23 -8.53 -17.09
CA VAL A 118 1.66 -7.84 -15.87
C VAL A 118 3.16 -7.61 -15.92
N ALA A 119 3.58 -6.37 -15.65
CA ALA A 119 4.97 -5.98 -15.55
C ALA A 119 5.22 -5.12 -14.32
N VAL A 120 6.48 -5.05 -13.90
CA VAL A 120 6.93 -4.24 -12.76
C VAL A 120 7.87 -3.15 -13.25
N TRP A 121 7.70 -1.93 -12.75
CA TRP A 121 8.67 -0.85 -12.91
C TRP A 121 8.85 -0.09 -11.61
N SER A 122 10.02 -0.20 -10.98
CA SER A 122 10.33 0.55 -9.76
C SER A 122 11.46 1.56 -9.93
N SER A 123 11.33 2.72 -9.28
CA SER A 123 12.38 3.76 -9.23
C SER A 123 13.45 3.48 -8.16
N ALA A 124 13.87 2.22 -8.05
CA ALA A 124 14.93 1.76 -7.15
C ALA A 124 16.03 1.02 -7.94
N MET A 125 17.23 0.93 -7.39
CA MET A 125 18.35 0.15 -7.97
C MET A 125 17.91 -1.27 -8.33
N GLU A 126 18.44 -1.82 -9.43
CA GLU A 126 18.10 -3.15 -9.95
C GLU A 126 18.15 -4.26 -8.89
N VAL A 127 19.23 -4.31 -8.10
CA VAL A 127 19.40 -5.27 -6.98
C VAL A 127 18.25 -5.18 -5.98
N ASN A 128 17.88 -3.96 -5.57
CA ASN A 128 16.77 -3.74 -4.63
C ASN A 128 15.41 -4.05 -5.27
N THR A 129 15.26 -3.79 -6.57
CA THR A 129 14.06 -4.11 -7.35
C THR A 129 13.85 -5.62 -7.45
N ASN A 130 14.87 -6.38 -7.82
CA ASN A 130 14.82 -7.85 -7.83
C ASN A 130 14.55 -8.44 -6.43
N ILE A 131 15.18 -7.93 -5.36
CA ILE A 131 14.87 -8.39 -3.99
C ILE A 131 13.40 -8.17 -3.65
N MET A 132 12.81 -7.01 -3.96
CA MET A 132 11.39 -6.77 -3.71
C MET A 132 10.49 -7.67 -4.56
N VAL A 133 10.76 -7.79 -5.86
CA VAL A 133 9.96 -8.67 -6.76
C VAL A 133 10.00 -10.11 -6.26
N ASN A 134 11.17 -10.65 -5.90
CA ASN A 134 11.27 -12.04 -5.45
C ASN A 134 10.45 -12.33 -4.18
N ASN A 135 10.28 -11.34 -3.28
CA ASN A 135 9.54 -11.51 -2.02
C ASN A 135 8.04 -11.16 -2.13
N VAL A 136 7.66 -10.28 -3.07
CA VAL A 136 6.27 -9.85 -3.30
C VAL A 136 5.57 -10.71 -4.36
N TRP A 137 6.27 -11.05 -5.45
CA TRP A 137 5.74 -11.77 -6.61
C TRP A 137 6.04 -13.28 -6.61
N ARG A 138 6.93 -13.74 -5.75
CA ARG A 138 7.15 -15.16 -5.37
C ARG A 138 7.06 -16.15 -6.55
N GLU A 139 6.18 -17.15 -6.48
CA GLU A 139 5.98 -18.19 -7.49
C GLU A 139 5.36 -17.65 -8.80
N GLN A 140 4.74 -16.47 -8.73
CA GLN A 140 4.14 -15.75 -9.84
C GLN A 140 5.14 -14.81 -10.54
N ARG A 141 6.40 -14.73 -10.08
CA ARG A 141 7.46 -13.87 -10.62
C ARG A 141 7.69 -14.10 -12.11
N ASP A 142 7.87 -15.35 -12.53
CA ASP A 142 8.32 -15.66 -13.89
C ASP A 142 7.17 -15.61 -14.92
N LYS A 143 5.95 -15.26 -14.46
CA LYS A 143 4.83 -14.84 -15.30
C LYS A 143 4.90 -13.35 -15.71
N LEU A 144 5.80 -12.55 -15.11
CA LEU A 144 5.97 -11.14 -15.43
C LEU A 144 6.48 -10.95 -16.86
N ALA A 145 5.83 -10.06 -17.62
CA ALA A 145 6.24 -9.71 -18.98
C ALA A 145 7.64 -9.09 -19.04
N PHE A 146 7.96 -8.25 -18.04
CA PHE A 146 9.29 -7.67 -17.79
C PHE A 146 9.37 -7.05 -16.39
N ILE A 147 10.60 -6.73 -15.95
CA ILE A 147 10.92 -5.98 -14.73
C ILE A 147 11.84 -4.82 -15.11
N LEU A 148 11.51 -3.58 -14.74
CA LEU A 148 12.35 -2.40 -14.94
C LEU A 148 12.77 -1.77 -13.60
N SER A 149 14.05 -1.40 -13.48
CA SER A 149 14.59 -0.65 -12.34
C SER A 149 14.77 0.86 -12.63
N GLN A 150 15.35 1.60 -11.68
CA GLN A 150 15.66 3.03 -11.81
C GLN A 150 16.50 3.39 -13.05
N GLU A 151 17.27 2.45 -13.60
CA GLU A 151 18.10 2.66 -14.80
C GLU A 151 17.26 2.99 -16.05
N HIS A 152 15.99 2.60 -16.04
CA HIS A 152 15.02 2.87 -17.10
C HIS A 152 14.30 4.19 -16.88
N CYS A 153 14.38 4.78 -15.69
CA CYS A 153 13.71 6.03 -15.36
C CYS A 153 14.48 7.24 -15.88
N ALA A 154 13.78 8.17 -16.55
CA ALA A 154 14.36 9.47 -16.87
C ALA A 154 14.61 10.27 -15.57
N THR A 155 15.74 10.98 -15.51
CA THR A 155 16.08 11.84 -14.35
C THR A 155 15.69 13.30 -14.63
N ALA A 156 14.68 13.79 -13.92
CA ALA A 156 14.13 15.14 -14.05
C ALA A 156 14.58 16.05 -12.88
N GLY A 157 15.91 16.14 -12.70
CA GLY A 157 16.52 16.90 -11.61
C GLY A 157 16.46 16.17 -10.26
N THR A 158 16.20 16.91 -9.18
CA THR A 158 16.23 16.40 -7.80
C THR A 158 15.00 16.82 -6.99
N MET A 159 14.79 16.16 -5.84
CA MET A 159 13.78 16.50 -4.86
C MET A 159 14.27 16.19 -3.44
N ARG A 160 13.58 16.71 -2.41
CA ARG A 160 13.85 16.31 -1.02
C ARG A 160 13.52 14.82 -0.78
N THR A 161 14.17 14.22 0.20
CA THR A 161 13.74 12.93 0.77
C THR A 161 12.44 13.10 1.57
N SER A 162 11.68 12.02 1.76
CA SER A 162 10.42 12.04 2.52
C SER A 162 10.60 12.37 4.00
N ASP A 163 11.78 12.11 4.57
CA ASP A 163 12.18 12.53 5.91
C ASP A 163 12.77 13.96 5.96
N GLY A 164 12.76 14.69 4.84
CA GLY A 164 13.24 16.08 4.70
C GLY A 164 14.76 16.29 4.83
N ARG A 165 15.49 15.30 5.36
CA ARG A 165 16.92 15.37 5.75
C ARG A 165 17.93 15.35 4.60
N GLY A 166 17.50 15.09 3.37
CA GLY A 166 18.40 14.98 2.22
C GLY A 166 17.74 15.32 0.89
N ILE A 167 18.51 15.12 -0.17
CA ILE A 167 18.10 15.31 -1.57
C ILE A 167 18.33 13.98 -2.30
N LYS A 168 17.42 13.63 -3.22
CA LYS A 168 17.47 12.44 -4.09
C LYS A 168 17.15 12.82 -5.54
N PRO A 169 17.55 12.02 -6.55
CA PRO A 169 17.09 12.19 -7.93
C PRO A 169 15.57 12.15 -8.03
N LYS A 170 15.00 12.94 -8.94
CA LYS A 170 13.58 12.88 -9.32
C LYS A 170 13.45 11.99 -10.55
N PHE A 171 13.02 10.76 -10.34
CA PHE A 171 12.80 9.77 -11.40
C PHE A 171 11.40 9.90 -12.02
N LEU A 172 11.33 9.78 -13.34
CA LEU A 172 10.10 9.67 -14.14
C LEU A 172 10.05 8.32 -14.86
N LYS A 173 8.85 7.77 -15.04
CA LYS A 173 8.58 6.50 -15.74
C LYS A 173 7.85 6.80 -17.03
N GLU A 174 8.60 6.87 -18.13
CA GLU A 174 8.10 7.25 -19.45
C GLU A 174 7.74 6.00 -20.24
N LEU A 175 6.44 5.74 -20.49
CA LEU A 175 5.95 4.54 -21.15
C LEU A 175 6.48 4.36 -22.58
N SER A 176 6.99 5.42 -23.20
CA SER A 176 7.83 5.35 -24.40
C SER A 176 8.96 4.31 -24.29
N VAL A 177 9.61 4.18 -23.13
CA VAL A 177 10.66 3.18 -22.87
C VAL A 177 10.09 1.74 -22.92
N VAL A 178 8.83 1.54 -22.51
CA VAL A 178 8.14 0.25 -22.61
C VAL A 178 7.80 -0.05 -24.07
N TRP A 179 7.28 0.92 -24.80
CA TRP A 179 6.88 0.75 -26.21
C TRP A 179 8.09 0.58 -27.15
N GLU A 180 9.20 1.27 -26.89
CA GLU A 180 10.47 1.09 -27.60
C GLU A 180 11.06 -0.30 -27.35
N LYS A 181 11.18 -0.72 -26.08
CA LYS A 181 11.80 -2.01 -25.74
C LYS A 181 10.93 -3.22 -26.06
N PHE A 182 9.60 -3.11 -25.94
CA PHE A 182 8.69 -4.25 -25.96
C PHE A 182 7.54 -4.13 -26.97
N GLY A 183 7.26 -2.94 -27.51
CA GLY A 183 6.09 -2.70 -28.38
C GLY A 183 6.08 -3.55 -29.65
N VAL A 184 7.23 -3.69 -30.32
CA VAL A 184 7.35 -4.52 -31.54
C VAL A 184 7.16 -6.01 -31.25
N GLN A 185 7.71 -6.51 -30.14
CA GLN A 185 7.75 -7.94 -29.82
C GLN A 185 6.53 -8.46 -29.03
N ARG A 186 5.83 -7.58 -28.31
CA ARG A 186 4.69 -7.93 -27.43
C ARG A 186 3.43 -7.11 -27.70
N GLY A 187 3.47 -6.15 -28.64
CA GLY A 187 2.30 -5.36 -29.01
C GLY A 187 1.85 -4.39 -27.92
N TYR A 188 2.77 -3.77 -27.18
CA TYR A 188 2.45 -2.72 -26.20
C TYR A 188 2.59 -1.33 -26.81
N ASP A 189 1.54 -0.52 -26.67
CA ASP A 189 1.51 0.88 -27.07
C ASP A 189 0.57 1.69 -26.15
N ALA A 190 0.34 2.97 -26.47
CA ALA A 190 -0.49 3.86 -25.66
C ALA A 190 -1.97 3.43 -25.55
N THR A 191 -2.47 2.55 -26.42
CA THR A 191 -3.87 2.10 -26.42
C THR A 191 -4.14 0.96 -25.43
N ASN A 192 -3.12 0.17 -25.04
CA ASN A 192 -3.27 -1.01 -24.19
C ASN A 192 -2.33 -1.05 -22.97
N THR A 193 -1.57 0.01 -22.69
CA THR A 193 -0.66 0.09 -21.52
C THR A 193 -1.22 1.01 -20.43
N LEU A 194 -1.35 0.50 -19.21
CA LEU A 194 -1.71 1.27 -18.00
C LEU A 194 -0.55 1.26 -16.99
N LEU A 195 -0.14 2.44 -16.52
CA LEU A 195 0.83 2.61 -15.44
C LEU A 195 0.13 2.88 -14.10
N ILE A 196 0.37 2.03 -13.10
CA ILE A 196 -0.22 2.14 -11.76
C ILE A 196 0.90 2.50 -10.78
N ASP A 197 0.83 3.72 -10.24
CA ASP A 197 1.92 4.33 -9.48
C ASP A 197 1.37 5.25 -8.39
N ASP A 198 1.85 5.17 -7.15
CA ASP A 198 1.38 6.00 -6.02
C ASP A 198 1.65 7.50 -6.23
N SER A 199 2.70 7.81 -7.01
CA SER A 199 3.31 9.12 -7.07
C SER A 199 3.01 9.77 -8.42
N HIS A 200 1.93 10.55 -8.45
CA HIS A 200 1.52 11.44 -9.55
C HIS A 200 2.69 12.11 -10.32
N TYR A 201 3.75 12.56 -9.63
CA TYR A 201 4.88 13.20 -10.30
C TYR A 201 5.70 12.26 -11.21
N LYS A 202 5.70 10.93 -10.98
CA LYS A 202 6.52 9.97 -11.74
C LYS A 202 6.01 9.80 -13.18
N VAL A 203 4.74 10.07 -13.44
CA VAL A 203 4.07 9.77 -14.73
C VAL A 203 3.90 11.00 -15.65
N LEU A 204 4.36 12.18 -15.23
CA LEU A 204 4.06 13.50 -15.84
C LEU A 204 4.40 13.69 -17.33
N ARG A 205 5.12 12.76 -17.95
CA ARG A 205 5.50 12.81 -19.38
C ARG A 205 4.76 11.79 -20.25
N ASN A 206 3.90 10.98 -19.66
CA ASN A 206 3.08 10.02 -20.39
C ASN A 206 1.86 10.71 -21.03
N PRO A 207 1.28 10.16 -22.12
CA PRO A 207 0.04 10.65 -22.68
C PRO A 207 -1.10 10.65 -21.64
N PRO A 208 -2.09 11.56 -21.75
CA PRO A 208 -3.24 11.59 -20.85
C PRO A 208 -3.92 10.23 -20.71
N ASN A 209 -4.43 9.95 -19.50
CA ASN A 209 -5.22 8.75 -19.19
C ASN A 209 -4.48 7.39 -19.37
N THR A 210 -3.16 7.38 -19.57
CA THR A 210 -2.32 6.15 -19.55
C THR A 210 -1.84 5.73 -18.15
N ALA A 211 -2.27 6.42 -17.09
CA ALA A 211 -1.88 6.15 -15.71
C ALA A 211 -3.01 6.37 -14.70
N ILE A 212 -2.94 5.66 -13.57
CA ILE A 212 -3.82 5.84 -12.39
C ILE A 212 -3.02 5.82 -11.08
N HIS A 213 -3.58 6.43 -10.04
CA HIS A 213 -2.88 6.71 -8.77
C HIS A 213 -3.65 6.21 -7.54
N PRO A 214 -3.41 4.95 -7.11
CA PRO A 214 -3.83 4.45 -5.80
C PRO A 214 -3.20 5.23 -4.65
N ALA A 215 -3.86 5.23 -3.50
CA ALA A 215 -3.30 5.78 -2.27
C ALA A 215 -2.04 4.99 -1.86
N PRO A 216 -0.97 5.68 -1.40
CA PRO A 216 0.26 5.04 -0.99
C PRO A 216 0.04 4.16 0.25
N PHE A 217 0.36 2.88 0.12
CA PHE A 217 0.39 1.93 1.23
C PHE A 217 1.46 2.30 2.26
N THR A 218 1.10 2.20 3.54
CA THR A 218 2.05 2.20 4.66
C THR A 218 1.77 1.07 5.64
N VAL A 219 2.83 0.55 6.26
CA VAL A 219 2.74 -0.42 7.35
C VAL A 219 1.91 0.12 8.53
N ALA A 220 1.81 1.44 8.70
CA ALA A 220 1.02 2.09 9.75
C ALA A 220 -0.49 1.79 9.64
N THR A 221 -1.02 1.58 8.43
CA THR A 221 -2.43 1.28 8.17
C THR A 221 -2.64 -0.16 7.70
N ARG A 222 -1.59 -0.99 7.69
CA ARG A 222 -1.62 -2.32 7.04
C ARG A 222 -2.78 -3.18 7.48
N ASP A 223 -3.10 -3.19 8.77
CA ASP A 223 -4.09 -4.11 9.32
C ASP A 223 -5.53 -3.68 8.96
N PHE A 224 -5.73 -2.48 8.42
CA PHE A 224 -7.01 -1.98 7.87
C PHE A 224 -6.99 -1.78 6.34
N ASP A 225 -5.83 -1.91 5.68
CA ASP A 225 -5.71 -1.71 4.23
C ASP A 225 -6.44 -2.83 3.44
N ILE A 226 -7.49 -2.43 2.73
CA ILE A 226 -8.27 -3.30 1.83
C ILE A 226 -8.04 -3.01 0.34
N GLY A 227 -7.05 -2.16 -0.02
CA GLY A 227 -6.92 -1.58 -1.37
C GLY A 227 -6.68 -2.61 -2.49
N LEU A 228 -6.03 -3.73 -2.17
CA LEU A 228 -5.80 -4.88 -3.06
C LEU A 228 -6.81 -6.02 -2.87
N SER A 229 -7.73 -5.93 -1.91
CA SER A 229 -8.74 -6.98 -1.65
C SER A 229 -9.72 -7.14 -2.82
N ALA A 230 -10.54 -8.20 -2.79
CA ALA A 230 -11.57 -8.43 -3.81
C ALA A 230 -12.59 -7.27 -3.93
N SER A 231 -12.86 -6.55 -2.84
CA SER A 231 -13.69 -5.34 -2.80
C SER A 231 -12.88 -4.03 -2.91
N GLY A 232 -11.55 -4.10 -2.96
CA GLY A 232 -10.66 -2.95 -3.01
C GLY A 232 -10.82 -2.11 -4.27
N SER A 233 -10.64 -0.80 -4.16
CA SER A 233 -10.88 0.17 -5.23
C SER A 233 -10.02 -0.09 -6.47
N LEU A 234 -8.76 -0.51 -6.30
CA LEU A 234 -7.90 -0.86 -7.43
C LEU A 234 -8.37 -2.12 -8.15
N ARG A 235 -8.73 -3.19 -7.42
CA ARG A 235 -9.17 -4.46 -8.03
C ARG A 235 -10.53 -4.30 -8.72
N THR A 236 -11.47 -3.63 -8.09
CA THR A 236 -12.81 -3.36 -8.66
C THR A 236 -12.77 -2.39 -9.85
N TYR A 237 -11.79 -1.49 -9.92
CA TYR A 237 -11.52 -0.66 -11.10
C TYR A 237 -10.90 -1.47 -12.24
N LEU A 238 -9.91 -2.31 -11.95
CA LEU A 238 -9.26 -3.14 -12.96
C LEU A 238 -10.20 -4.21 -13.52
N GLU A 239 -11.13 -4.78 -12.74
CA GLU A 239 -12.16 -5.70 -13.27
C GLU A 239 -13.06 -4.99 -14.33
N LYS A 240 -13.42 -3.72 -14.12
CA LYS A 240 -14.13 -2.90 -15.13
C LYS A 240 -13.28 -2.65 -16.38
N LEU A 241 -11.97 -2.41 -16.22
CA LEU A 241 -11.04 -2.26 -17.35
C LEU A 241 -10.90 -3.55 -18.15
N PHE A 242 -10.85 -4.71 -17.50
CA PHE A 242 -10.78 -6.02 -18.16
C PHE A 242 -12.02 -6.31 -19.02
N GLN A 243 -13.20 -5.90 -18.54
CA GLN A 243 -14.47 -6.07 -19.25
C GLN A 243 -14.64 -5.08 -20.42
N ALA A 244 -13.93 -3.94 -20.40
CA ALA A 244 -14.01 -2.91 -21.43
C ALA A 244 -13.52 -3.38 -22.82
N THR A 245 -14.05 -2.74 -23.86
CA THR A 245 -13.75 -3.03 -25.28
C THR A 245 -13.00 -1.90 -26.00
N GLY A 246 -12.84 -0.75 -25.37
CA GLY A 246 -12.10 0.41 -25.90
C GLY A 246 -10.62 0.43 -25.48
N SER A 247 -9.93 1.53 -25.78
CA SER A 247 -8.54 1.74 -25.35
C SER A 247 -8.44 2.04 -23.84
N VAL A 248 -7.26 1.80 -23.25
CA VAL A 248 -6.94 2.19 -21.86
C VAL A 248 -7.18 3.70 -21.65
N PRO A 249 -6.66 4.63 -22.49
CA PRO A 249 -6.95 6.06 -22.35
C PRO A 249 -8.45 6.39 -22.39
N ASP A 250 -9.23 5.79 -23.29
CA ASP A 250 -10.68 6.05 -23.38
C ASP A 250 -11.40 5.55 -22.13
N PHE A 251 -11.06 4.35 -21.65
CA PHE A 251 -11.62 3.79 -20.42
C PHE A 251 -11.29 4.67 -19.21
N VAL A 252 -10.03 5.05 -19.01
CA VAL A 252 -9.56 5.86 -17.87
C VAL A 252 -10.07 7.31 -17.94
N LYS A 253 -10.37 7.81 -19.14
CA LYS A 253 -11.02 9.11 -19.35
C LYS A 253 -12.52 9.09 -19.02
N ALA A 254 -13.22 8.03 -19.43
CA ALA A 254 -14.64 7.85 -19.12
C ALA A 254 -14.88 7.42 -17.66
N ASN A 255 -13.91 6.74 -17.06
CA ASN A 255 -13.91 6.24 -15.69
C ASN A 255 -12.65 6.76 -14.96
N PRO A 256 -12.63 8.01 -14.46
CA PRO A 256 -11.53 8.47 -13.62
C PRO A 256 -11.35 7.55 -12.40
N PHE A 257 -10.12 7.15 -12.10
CA PHE A 257 -9.84 6.35 -10.90
C PHE A 257 -10.03 7.19 -9.63
N VAL A 258 -10.73 6.63 -8.65
CA VAL A 258 -10.93 7.21 -7.32
C VAL A 258 -10.62 6.12 -6.30
N ASP A 259 -9.65 6.38 -5.41
CA ASP A 259 -9.34 5.45 -4.32
C ASP A 259 -10.32 5.65 -3.16
N SER A 260 -11.39 4.85 -3.17
CA SER A 260 -12.32 4.75 -2.04
C SER A 260 -11.82 3.85 -0.91
N GLY A 261 -10.63 3.25 -1.01
CA GLY A 261 -10.12 2.24 -0.06
C GLY A 261 -9.71 2.78 1.31
N ASN A 262 -9.63 4.11 1.45
CA ASN A 262 -9.43 4.82 2.72
C ASN A 262 -10.66 5.68 3.13
N LEU A 263 -11.83 5.42 2.51
CA LEU A 263 -13.11 5.93 3.01
C LEU A 263 -13.67 4.90 3.99
N ASP A 264 -13.60 5.10 5.31
CA ASP A 264 -13.26 6.32 6.03
C ASP A 264 -12.53 6.07 7.36
N GLU A 265 -11.81 7.10 7.83
CA GLU A 265 -11.21 7.12 9.18
C GLU A 265 -12.31 7.04 10.26
N ALA A 266 -13.51 7.57 10.00
CA ALA A 266 -14.61 7.61 10.95
C ALA A 266 -15.29 6.24 11.19
N SER A 267 -15.55 5.43 10.15
CA SER A 267 -16.09 4.07 10.33
C SER A 267 -15.02 3.03 10.61
N ALA A 268 -13.74 3.29 10.28
CA ALA A 268 -12.62 2.53 10.86
C ALA A 268 -12.59 2.71 12.39
N VAL A 269 -12.66 3.95 12.88
CA VAL A 269 -12.78 4.28 14.32
C VAL A 269 -14.09 3.74 14.91
N ALA A 270 -15.22 3.81 14.21
CA ALA A 270 -16.49 3.27 14.71
C ALA A 270 -16.52 1.73 14.75
N ALA A 271 -15.84 1.05 13.82
CA ALA A 271 -15.67 -0.40 13.85
C ALA A 271 -14.84 -0.84 15.07
N MET A 272 -13.68 -0.21 15.29
CA MET A 272 -12.90 -0.45 16.52
C MET A 272 -13.72 -0.11 17.78
N GLY A 273 -14.47 0.99 17.77
CA GLY A 273 -15.34 1.38 18.88
C GLY A 273 -16.46 0.38 19.17
N ALA A 274 -17.03 -0.25 18.15
CA ALA A 274 -18.03 -1.30 18.28
C ALA A 274 -17.44 -2.62 18.79
N GLU A 275 -16.24 -3.00 18.31
CA GLU A 275 -15.50 -4.18 18.77
C GLU A 275 -15.09 -4.04 20.24
N LEU A 276 -14.53 -2.89 20.63
CA LEU A 276 -14.18 -2.55 22.01
C LEU A 276 -15.42 -2.50 22.93
N ALA A 277 -16.58 -2.08 22.41
CA ALA A 277 -17.84 -2.13 23.15
C ALA A 277 -18.35 -3.57 23.36
N ALA A 278 -18.19 -4.45 22.36
CA ALA A 278 -18.58 -5.85 22.47
C ALA A 278 -17.75 -6.61 23.52
N MET A 279 -16.43 -6.39 23.56
CA MET A 279 -15.54 -6.99 24.56
C MET A 279 -15.95 -6.62 25.99
N ARG A 280 -16.24 -5.33 26.24
CA ARG A 280 -16.70 -4.80 27.55
C ARG A 280 -18.07 -5.32 28.00
N VAL A 281 -18.85 -5.94 27.11
CA VAL A 281 -20.10 -6.64 27.47
C VAL A 281 -19.80 -8.07 27.94
N GLY A 282 -18.79 -8.74 27.37
CA GLY A 282 -18.37 -10.08 27.77
C GLY A 282 -17.83 -10.15 29.20
N GLU A 283 -16.96 -9.22 29.59
CA GLU A 283 -16.36 -9.17 30.94
C GLU A 283 -17.41 -9.09 32.07
N LYS A 284 -18.42 -8.22 31.88
CA LYS A 284 -19.49 -8.00 32.85
C LYS A 284 -20.37 -9.22 33.11
N MET A 285 -20.25 -10.26 32.29
CA MET A 285 -21.01 -11.50 32.42
C MET A 285 -20.28 -12.59 33.23
N GLN A 286 -19.02 -12.35 33.67
CA GLN A 286 -18.20 -13.38 34.35
C GLN A 286 -17.93 -13.13 35.85
N THR A 287 -18.32 -11.98 36.43
CA THR A 287 -17.97 -11.64 37.82
C THR A 287 -19.11 -11.90 38.82
N GLU A 288 -19.16 -13.09 39.42
CA GLU A 288 -19.97 -13.31 40.64
C GLU A 288 -19.30 -12.71 41.91
N PRO A 289 -20.08 -12.17 42.87
CA PRO A 289 -19.53 -11.50 44.05
C PRO A 289 -19.16 -12.47 45.19
N LYS A 290 -17.89 -12.45 45.61
CA LYS A 290 -17.42 -13.15 46.82
C LYS A 290 -17.65 -12.32 48.12
N PRO A 291 -17.83 -12.98 49.28
CA PRO A 291 -18.27 -12.32 50.52
C PRO A 291 -17.17 -11.50 51.21
N LYS A 292 -17.60 -10.59 52.10
CA LYS A 292 -16.75 -9.66 52.86
C LYS A 292 -16.32 -10.24 54.21
N THR A 293 -15.11 -9.91 54.64
CA THR A 293 -14.62 -10.08 56.03
C THR A 293 -14.09 -8.74 56.55
N THR A 294 -14.07 -8.54 57.86
CA THR A 294 -14.02 -7.22 58.53
C THR A 294 -12.84 -7.12 59.52
N GLN A 295 -12.59 -5.90 60.03
CA GLN A 295 -11.81 -5.57 61.26
C GLN A 295 -10.27 -5.57 61.21
N THR A 296 -9.51 -4.73 61.97
CA THR A 296 -9.66 -3.29 62.34
C THR A 296 -8.33 -2.74 62.94
N VAL A 297 -8.29 -1.42 63.22
CA VAL A 297 -7.33 -0.67 64.09
C VAL A 297 -5.94 -0.34 63.49
N GLY A 298 -5.45 0.88 63.76
CA GLY A 298 -4.10 1.37 63.42
C GLY A 298 -3.45 2.15 64.59
N LYS A 299 -2.36 2.92 64.35
CA LYS A 299 -1.73 3.78 65.38
C LYS A 299 -0.92 4.96 64.81
N VAL A 300 -0.36 5.79 65.72
CA VAL A 300 -0.01 7.22 65.52
C VAL A 300 1.48 7.48 65.18
N TYR A 301 1.75 8.63 64.53
CA TYR A 301 3.06 9.22 64.20
C TYR A 301 4.01 9.49 65.38
N PRO A 302 5.31 9.74 65.10
CA PRO A 302 5.88 11.06 65.45
C PRO A 302 6.80 11.73 64.40
N LYS A 303 6.93 13.06 64.50
CA LYS A 303 8.04 13.95 64.02
C LYS A 303 9.04 14.16 65.19
N PRO A 304 10.25 14.80 65.10
CA PRO A 304 10.77 15.85 64.20
C PRO A 304 12.13 15.45 63.55
N LYS A 305 13.11 16.26 63.08
CA LYS A 305 13.55 17.68 63.23
C LYS A 305 14.14 18.25 61.92
N SER A 306 14.63 19.49 61.96
CA SER A 306 15.36 20.21 60.89
C SER A 306 16.78 20.62 61.33
N ILE A 307 17.69 20.83 60.37
CA ILE A 307 19.03 21.47 60.41
C ILE A 307 19.63 21.34 58.99
N ALA A 308 20.39 22.28 58.40
CA ALA A 308 20.57 23.72 58.62
C ALA A 308 21.08 24.37 57.31
N THR A 309 21.07 25.70 57.20
CA THR A 309 21.49 26.46 56.00
C THR A 309 22.85 27.14 56.22
N GLN A 310 23.73 27.18 55.22
CA GLN A 310 24.68 28.29 55.01
C GLN A 310 25.32 28.27 53.60
N THR A 311 25.39 29.47 52.98
CA THR A 311 26.50 30.09 52.18
C THR A 311 27.17 29.27 51.05
N THR A 312 27.54 29.81 49.88
CA THR A 312 28.05 31.17 49.58
C THR A 312 27.73 31.64 48.15
N LEU A 313 27.69 32.96 47.95
CA LEU A 313 27.59 33.61 46.63
C LEU A 313 28.89 33.45 45.80
N LEU A 314 28.76 33.49 44.47
CA LEU A 314 29.78 34.04 43.58
C LEU A 314 29.12 34.74 42.38
N SER A 315 29.84 35.67 41.76
CA SER A 315 29.25 36.83 41.06
C SER A 315 28.98 36.63 39.57
N LYS A 316 27.92 37.28 39.08
CA LYS A 316 27.77 37.60 37.65
C LYS A 316 28.87 38.58 37.20
N THR A 317 29.38 38.40 35.99
CA THR A 317 29.94 39.47 35.15
C THR A 317 29.50 39.24 33.72
N GLU A 318 28.82 40.21 33.12
CA GLU A 318 28.41 40.19 31.71
C GLU A 318 29.23 41.22 30.91
N SER A 319 29.57 40.87 29.66
CA SER A 319 29.82 41.75 28.50
C SER A 319 30.64 43.05 28.65
N THR A 320 31.71 43.20 27.86
CA THR A 320 31.65 44.07 26.65
C THR A 320 32.91 44.02 25.76
N ASP A 321 32.68 43.83 24.46
CA ASP A 321 33.26 44.51 23.29
C ASP A 321 34.76 44.64 22.97
N LYS A 322 34.98 44.70 21.64
CA LYS A 322 36.12 45.26 20.87
C LYS A 322 37.42 44.43 20.76
N VAL A 323 38.24 44.57 19.70
CA VAL A 323 38.07 44.79 18.23
C VAL A 323 39.49 44.96 17.66
N ALA A 324 39.78 44.33 16.52
CA ALA A 324 41.06 44.39 15.79
C ALA A 324 42.30 43.85 16.56
N ARG A 325 43.38 43.40 15.90
CA ARG A 325 43.68 43.34 14.46
C ARG A 325 43.84 41.90 13.97
#